data_AF-A0A1Q7U3N6-F1
#
_entry.id   AF-A0A1Q7U3N6-F1
#
_cell.length_a   1.000
_cell.length_b   1.000
_cell.length_c   1.000
_cell.angle_alpha   90.00
_cell.angle_beta   90.00
_cell.angle_gamma   90.00
#
_symmetry.space_group_name_H-M   'P 1'
#
loop_
_entity.id
_entity.type
_entity.pdbx_description
1 polymer ?
#
loop_
_entity_poly.entity_id
_entity_poly.type
_entity_poly.pdbx_seq_one_letter_code
_entity_poly.pdbx_strand_id
1 'polypeptide(L)' 'MLLAQLRELDPNKRREIVHEIQRYLADKAYYIYLPIPPQYISHAPAVKGFKHHDGYALGLLVMRTWLDK' A
#
# COMPACT_ATOMS: atom_id res chain seq x y z
N MET A 1 -7.76 10.79 16.01
CA MET A 1 -7.57 11.09 14.57
C MET A 1 -7.81 9.88 13.67
N LEU A 2 -7.24 8.69 13.93
CA LEU A 2 -7.50 7.49 13.12
C LEU A 2 -8.98 7.08 13.04
N LEU A 3 -9.71 7.11 14.15
CA LEU A 3 -11.16 6.86 14.15
C LEU A 3 -11.94 7.91 13.34
N ALA A 4 -11.46 9.15 13.28
CA ALA A 4 -12.08 10.21 12.48
C ALA A 4 -11.83 9.96 10.99
N GLN A 5 -10.61 9.57 10.60
CA GLN A 5 -10.29 9.16 9.24
C GLN A 5 -11.19 8.01 8.75
N LEU A 6 -11.41 6.99 9.60
CA LEU A 6 -12.25 5.83 9.26
C LEU A 6 -13.73 6.19 9.09
N ARG A 7 -14.22 7.20 9.82
CA ARG A 7 -15.64 7.58 9.84
C ARG A 7 -16.00 8.65 8.81
N GLU A 8 -15.05 9.48 8.39
CA GLU A 8 -15.28 10.54 7.40
C GLU A 8 -15.48 9.94 6.01
N LEU A 9 -16.60 10.23 5.36
CA LEU A 9 -16.97 9.68 4.04
C LEU A 9 -16.56 10.58 2.89
N ASP A 10 -16.42 11.89 3.12
CA ASP A 10 -15.94 12.84 2.12
C ASP A 10 -14.44 12.62 1.86
N PRO A 11 -14.02 12.27 0.63
CA PRO A 11 -12.62 12.02 0.30
C PRO A 11 -11.71 13.22 0.56
N ASN A 12 -12.20 14.44 0.33
CA ASN A 12 -11.39 15.65 0.51
C ASN A 12 -11.12 15.90 1.99
N LYS A 13 -12.16 15.83 2.83
CA LYS A 13 -12.03 15.96 4.28
C LYS A 13 -11.22 14.83 4.90
N ARG A 14 -11.41 13.59 4.43
CA ARG A 14 -10.62 12.45 4.88
C ARG A 14 -9.13 12.67 4.60
N ARG A 15 -8.79 13.23 3.43
CA ARG A 15 -7.40 13.56 3.07
C ARG A 15 -6.80 14.61 4.01
N GLU A 16 -7.57 15.63 4.38
CA GLU A 16 -7.12 16.64 5.36
C GLU A 16 -6.80 16.00 6.71
N ILE A 17 -7.67 15.10 7.22
CA ILE A 17 -7.42 14.35 8.45
C ILE A 17 -6.14 13.50 8.34
N VAL A 18 -5.90 12.85 7.19
CA VAL A 18 -4.67 12.07 6.96
C VAL A 18 -3.43 12.97 7.04
N HIS A 19 -3.46 14.15 6.42
CA HIS A 19 -2.33 15.08 6.49
C HIS A 19 -2.08 15.58 7.91
N GLU A 20 -3.12 15.80 8.68
CA GLU A 20 -3.00 16.16 10.09
C GLU A 20 -2.34 15.02 10.89
N ILE A 21 -2.76 13.77 10.67
CA ILE A 21 -2.14 12.59 11.29
C ILE A 21 -0.65 12.53 10.95
N GLN A 22 -0.31 12.70 9.68
CA GLN A 22 1.08 12.69 9.22
C GLN A 22 1.92 13.79 9.89
N ARG A 23 1.37 15.00 10.01
CA ARG A 23 2.06 16.12 10.69
C ARG A 23 2.29 15.82 12.17
N TYR A 24 1.26 15.35 12.87
CA TYR A 24 1.37 14.96 14.27
C TYR A 24 2.41 13.84 14.46
N LEU A 25 2.42 12.84 13.59
CA LEU A 25 3.38 11.75 13.65
C LEU A 25 4.80 12.20 13.30
N ALA A 26 4.99 13.14 12.37
CA ALA A 26 6.31 13.67 12.04
C ALA A 26 6.97 14.33 13.26
N ASP A 27 6.21 15.08 14.05
CA ASP A 27 6.70 15.71 15.29
C ASP A 27 7.02 14.69 16.40
N LYS A 28 6.45 13.49 16.32
CA LYS A 28 6.58 12.41 17.31
C LYS A 28 7.37 11.21 16.80
N ALA A 29 7.93 11.28 15.60
CA ALA A 29 8.59 10.15 14.97
C ALA A 29 9.90 9.86 15.69
N TYR A 30 9.95 8.75 16.42
CA TYR A 30 11.18 8.23 17.04
C TYR A 30 12.04 7.44 16.04
N TYR A 31 11.52 7.16 14.84
CA TYR A 31 12.20 6.40 13.78
C TYR A 31 12.36 7.24 12.51
N ILE A 32 13.53 7.12 11.88
CA ILE A 32 13.77 7.66 10.55
C ILE A 32 13.23 6.66 9.54
N TYR A 33 12.14 7.03 8.85
CA TYR A 33 11.64 6.25 7.73
C TYR A 33 12.58 6.40 6.54
N LEU A 34 13.31 5.34 6.21
CA LEU A 34 14.15 5.26 5.02
C LEU A 34 13.30 4.93 3.78
N PRO A 35 13.77 5.28 2.57
CA PRO A 35 13.14 4.85 1.34
C PRO A 35 12.95 3.34 1.32
N ILE A 36 11.75 2.88 0.93
CA ILE A 36 11.47 1.46 0.73
C ILE A 36 12.15 1.06 -0.59
N PRO A 37 13.06 0.07 -0.60
CA PRO A 37 13.72 -0.37 -1.82
C PRO A 37 12.69 -1.00 -2.78
N PRO A 38 12.98 -1.00 -4.10
CA PRO A 38 12.14 -1.69 -5.06
C PRO A 38 12.05 -3.18 -4.73
N GLN A 39 10.84 -3.74 -4.83
CA GLN A 39 10.61 -5.17 -4.67
C GLN A 39 10.72 -5.85 -6.03
N TYR A 40 11.70 -6.73 -6.19
CA TYR A 40 11.85 -7.56 -7.37
C TYR A 40 11.17 -8.91 -7.13
N ILE A 41 10.34 -9.33 -8.08
CA ILE A 41 9.65 -10.62 -8.03
C ILE A 41 9.99 -11.39 -9.31
N SER A 42 10.49 -12.61 -9.14
CA SER A 42 10.68 -13.56 -10.23
C SER A 42 9.68 -14.71 -10.08
N HIS A 43 9.08 -15.14 -11.19
CA HIS A 43 8.19 -16.29 -11.23
C HIS A 43 8.61 -17.25 -12.36
N ALA A 44 8.14 -18.49 -12.30
CA ALA A 44 8.42 -19.47 -13.34
C ALA A 44 7.90 -19.00 -14.72
N PRO A 45 8.51 -19.42 -15.85
CA PRO A 45 8.09 -19.00 -17.19
C PRO A 45 6.64 -19.37 -17.56
N ALA A 46 6.14 -20.45 -16.95
CA ALA A 46 4.76 -20.90 -17.07
C ALA A 46 3.75 -19.95 -16.41
N VAL A 47 4.20 -19.09 -15.48
CA VAL A 47 3.31 -18.11 -14.83
C VAL A 47 3.01 -16.97 -15.78
N LYS A 48 1.73 -16.79 -16.11
CA LYS A 48 1.20 -15.72 -16.95
C LYS A 48 0.22 -14.86 -16.16
N GLY A 49 -0.01 -13.63 -16.63
CA GLY A 49 -0.96 -12.71 -16.03
C GLY A 49 -0.49 -12.04 -14.73
N PHE A 50 0.69 -12.41 -14.22
CA PHE A 50 1.28 -11.75 -13.06
C PHE A 50 1.59 -10.29 -13.38
N LYS A 51 1.04 -9.39 -12.58
CA LYS A 51 1.29 -7.95 -12.65
C LYS A 51 1.65 -7.44 -11.27
N HIS A 52 2.61 -6.53 -11.24
CA HIS A 52 2.91 -5.79 -10.02
C HIS A 52 1.66 -5.06 -9.52
N HIS A 53 1.44 -5.12 -8.21
CA HIS A 53 0.37 -4.41 -7.53
C HIS A 53 0.99 -3.73 -6.31
N ASP A 54 0.73 -2.43 -6.15
CA ASP A 54 1.22 -1.68 -5.00
C ASP A 54 0.52 -2.18 -3.74
N GLY A 55 1.30 -2.75 -2.82
CA GLY A 55 0.81 -3.30 -1.55
C GLY A 55 1.38 -4.68 -1.24
N TYR A 56 1.17 -5.13 0.00
CA TYR A 56 1.71 -6.38 0.51
C TYR A 56 0.73 -7.57 0.39
N ALA A 57 -0.45 -7.33 -0.17
CA ALA A 57 -1.51 -8.34 -0.24
C ALA A 57 -1.29 -9.28 -1.43
N LEU A 58 -0.91 -10.53 -1.14
CA LEU A 58 -0.68 -11.57 -2.17
C LEU A 58 -1.93 -11.86 -3.01
N GLY A 59 -3.13 -11.75 -2.42
CA GLY A 59 -4.39 -12.03 -3.10
C GLY A 59 -4.57 -11.22 -4.39
N LEU A 60 -4.28 -9.91 -4.35
CA LEU A 60 -4.42 -9.04 -5.51
C LEU A 60 -3.40 -9.35 -6.61
N LEU A 61 -2.23 -9.86 -6.24
CA LEU A 61 -1.19 -10.29 -7.18
C LEU A 61 -1.58 -11.58 -7.92
N VAL A 62 -2.23 -12.52 -7.24
CA VAL A 62 -2.55 -13.84 -7.83
C VAL A 62 -3.92 -13.94 -8.48
N MET A 63 -4.83 -13.00 -8.20
CA MET A 63 -6.21 -13.01 -8.72
C MET A 63 -6.33 -13.10 -10.25
N ARG A 64 -5.31 -12.62 -10.98
CA ARG A 64 -5.28 -12.64 -12.45
C ARG A 64 -4.08 -13.43 -12.99
N THR A 65 -3.51 -14.29 -12.15
CA THR A 65 -2.32 -15.07 -12.49
C THR A 65 -2.73 -16.52 -12.75
N TRP A 66 -2.19 -17.12 -13.81
CA TRP A 66 -2.43 -18.52 -14.15
C TRP A 66 -1.15 -19.21 -14.62
N LEU A 67 -1.22 -20.54 -14.76
CA LEU A 67 -0.15 -21.36 -15.33
C LEU A 67 -0.53 -21.75 -16.75
N ASP A 68 0.36 -21.43 -17.69
CA ASP A 68 0.29 -21.85 -19.08
C ASP A 68 1.19 -23.08 -19.26
N LYS A 69 0.69 -24.11 -19.94
CA LYS A 69 1.42 -25.37 -20.16
C LYS A 69 2.17 -25.35 -21.47
#